data_AF-A0A9X9LCX3-F1
#
_entry.id   AF-A0A9X9LCX3-F1
#
_cell.length_a   1.000
_cell.length_b   1.000
_cell.length_c   1.000
_cell.angle_alpha   90.00
_cell.angle_beta   90.00
_cell.angle_gamma   90.00
#
_symmetry.space_group_name_H-M   'P 1'
#
loop_
_entity.id
_entity.type
_entity.pdbx_description
1 polymer ?
#
loop_
_entity_poly.entity_id
_entity_poly.type
_entity_poly.pdbx_seq_one_letter_code
_entity_poly.pdbx_strand_id
1 'polypeptide(L)'
;MDTKRCFANRFDDYQGSLLAGQCEEAVAPLVTATIERILQELPPLGGGAEARGAAAAASSCQGGLYGGVAGVAYMLYHVSQSPLFAGARERYLRSAKRLIDACARAEEWGEPDADTRAAFLLGGAGVYAVATLVYHALGRSDYVQPLGKFRALCAVCAPVSFLECGSDELFVGRAGYLCAALVLKQKLAQEVRGSPGRGGALAACPALSPNSRLREQRTPAPRTPCYSGAAVSSVCRGSSVFVRLPPSLFQSL
;
A
#
# COMPACT_ATOMS: atom_id res chain seq x y z
N MET A 1 -30.31 -3.06 -18.50
CA MET A 1 -28.94 -3.28 -17.99
C MET A 1 -28.12 -2.07 -18.41
N ASP A 2 -27.72 -1.25 -17.45
CA ASP A 2 -27.24 0.13 -17.62
C ASP A 2 -25.92 0.25 -18.39
N THR A 3 -25.99 0.77 -19.61
CA THR A 3 -24.84 1.19 -20.43
C THR A 3 -24.30 2.58 -20.05
N LYS A 4 -24.76 3.18 -18.95
CA LYS A 4 -24.43 4.57 -18.58
C LYS A 4 -23.12 4.77 -17.79
N ARG A 5 -22.42 3.69 -17.42
CA ARG A 5 -21.20 3.77 -16.57
C ARG A 5 -19.89 3.36 -17.28
N CYS A 6 -19.91 3.14 -18.60
CA CYS A 6 -18.72 2.81 -19.37
C CYS A 6 -18.65 3.60 -20.68
N PHE A 7 -17.44 3.90 -21.13
CA PHE A 7 -17.21 4.32 -22.51
C PHE A 7 -17.27 3.09 -23.43
N ALA A 8 -17.75 3.28 -24.66
CA ALA A 8 -17.67 2.23 -25.67
C ALA A 8 -16.19 1.88 -25.93
N ASN A 9 -15.82 0.61 -25.73
CA ASN A 9 -14.48 0.13 -26.02
C ASN A 9 -14.22 0.25 -27.53
N ARG A 10 -13.19 1.03 -27.91
CA ARG A 10 -12.81 1.27 -29.32
C ARG A 10 -11.67 0.37 -29.79
N PHE A 11 -11.14 -0.47 -28.92
CA PHE A 11 -10.03 -1.35 -29.24
C PHE A 11 -10.54 -2.71 -29.67
N ASP A 12 -9.94 -3.27 -30.72
CA ASP A 12 -10.20 -4.62 -31.18
C ASP A 12 -9.77 -5.65 -30.13
N ASP A 13 -10.47 -6.79 -30.10
CA ASP A 13 -10.09 -7.90 -29.25
C ASP A 13 -8.74 -8.50 -29.70
N TYR A 14 -7.96 -8.97 -28.72
CA TYR A 14 -6.65 -9.55 -28.95
C TYR A 14 -6.71 -10.78 -29.85
N GLN A 15 -5.97 -10.75 -30.96
CA GLN A 15 -5.96 -11.81 -31.99
C GLN A 15 -4.80 -12.82 -31.84
N GLY A 16 -4.11 -12.86 -30.70
CA GLY A 16 -2.97 -13.76 -30.49
C GLY A 16 -1.61 -13.20 -30.88
N SER A 17 -1.54 -11.95 -31.34
CA SER A 17 -0.29 -11.22 -31.61
C SER A 17 -0.45 -9.73 -31.29
N LEU A 18 0.65 -9.08 -30.90
CA LEU A 18 0.67 -7.63 -30.75
C LEU A 18 0.64 -6.98 -32.13
N LEU A 19 -0.07 -5.85 -32.27
CA LEU A 19 -0.08 -5.09 -33.51
C LEU A 19 1.33 -4.57 -33.82
N ALA A 20 1.64 -4.40 -35.11
CA ALA A 20 2.92 -3.85 -35.53
C ALA A 20 3.17 -2.47 -34.86
N GLY A 21 4.32 -2.31 -34.20
CA GLY A 21 4.66 -1.10 -33.45
C GLY A 21 4.19 -1.06 -32.01
N GLN A 22 3.48 -2.09 -31.52
CA GLN A 22 3.16 -2.26 -30.10
C GLN A 22 4.21 -3.17 -29.43
N CYS A 23 5.30 -2.56 -28.99
CA CYS A 23 6.36 -3.20 -28.21
C CYS A 23 6.57 -2.48 -26.87
N GLU A 24 7.35 -3.06 -25.97
CA GLU A 24 7.62 -2.47 -24.65
C GLU A 24 8.22 -1.06 -24.76
N GLU A 25 9.02 -0.82 -25.80
CA GLU A 25 9.64 0.47 -26.13
C GLU A 25 8.62 1.52 -26.57
N ALA A 26 7.50 1.11 -27.17
CA ALA A 26 6.43 2.03 -27.56
C ALA A 26 5.59 2.49 -26.36
N VAL A 27 5.53 1.69 -25.29
CA VAL A 27 4.77 1.99 -24.06
C VAL A 27 5.57 2.89 -23.12
N ALA A 28 6.90 2.77 -23.09
CA ALA A 28 7.74 3.53 -22.16
C ALA A 28 7.57 5.06 -22.25
N PRO A 29 7.48 5.69 -23.43
CA PRO A 29 7.20 7.14 -23.55
C PRO A 29 5.82 7.53 -23.00
N LEU A 30 4.79 6.71 -23.22
CA LEU A 30 3.42 6.97 -22.73
C LEU A 30 3.35 6.93 -21.21
N VAL A 31 4.00 5.94 -20.60
CA VAL A 31 4.12 5.83 -19.15
C VAL A 31 4.93 7.00 -18.59
N THR A 32 6.05 7.35 -19.22
CA THR A 32 6.89 8.49 -18.81
C THR A 32 6.09 9.79 -18.83
N ALA A 33 5.40 10.09 -19.93
CA ALA A 33 4.59 11.29 -20.05
C ALA A 33 3.44 11.32 -19.02
N THR A 34 2.84 10.17 -18.73
CA THR A 34 1.81 10.06 -17.69
C THR A 34 2.36 10.36 -16.31
N ILE A 35 3.52 9.80 -15.97
CA ILE A 35 4.22 10.08 -14.70
C ILE A 35 4.55 11.56 -14.60
N GLU A 36 5.09 12.16 -15.66
CA GLU A 36 5.46 13.58 -15.66
C GLU A 36 4.25 14.49 -15.47
N ARG A 37 3.12 14.18 -16.11
CA ARG A 37 1.85 14.90 -15.87
C ARG A 37 1.40 14.77 -14.41
N ILE A 38 1.41 13.55 -13.85
CA ILE A 38 1.06 13.34 -12.43
C ILE A 38 1.96 14.17 -11.51
N LEU A 39 3.28 14.19 -11.78
CA LEU A 39 4.24 14.94 -10.98
C LEU A 39 4.06 16.46 -11.09
N GLN A 40 3.58 16.98 -12.23
CA GLN A 40 3.27 18.39 -12.41
C GLN A 40 2.02 18.83 -11.67
N GLU A 41 1.06 17.92 -11.48
CA GLU A 41 -0.19 18.18 -10.75
C GLU A 41 -0.06 18.02 -9.24
N LEU A 42 1.10 17.57 -8.74
CA LEU A 42 1.31 17.39 -7.30
C LEU A 42 1.24 18.73 -6.55
N PRO A 43 0.55 18.76 -5.40
CA PRO A 43 0.55 19.94 -4.56
C PRO A 43 1.96 20.23 -4.02
N PRO A 44 2.27 21.50 -3.71
CA PRO A 44 3.54 21.85 -3.10
C PRO A 44 3.71 21.11 -1.76
N LEU A 45 4.69 20.21 -1.72
CA LEU A 45 5.07 19.52 -0.48
C LEU A 45 5.69 20.56 0.45
N GLY A 46 4.99 20.93 1.52
CA GLY A 46 5.47 21.95 2.45
C GLY A 46 6.87 21.62 2.97
N GLY A 47 7.77 22.57 2.76
CA GLY A 47 9.09 22.61 3.38
C GLY A 47 9.24 23.96 4.07
N GLY A 48 9.36 23.95 5.39
CA GLY A 48 9.55 25.15 6.21
C GLY A 48 8.58 25.19 7.39
N ALA A 49 9.13 25.23 8.61
CA ALA A 49 8.42 25.27 9.87
C ALA A 49 7.78 26.65 10.16
N GLU A 50 6.98 27.17 9.22
CA GLU A 50 6.15 28.35 9.46
C GLU A 50 4.68 27.95 9.36
N ALA A 51 3.92 28.30 10.40
CA ALA A 51 2.62 27.76 10.78
C ALA A 51 1.49 27.80 9.72
N ARG A 52 1.71 28.41 8.54
CA ARG A 52 0.77 28.40 7.39
C ARG A 52 1.05 27.31 6.36
N GLY A 53 2.26 26.74 6.31
CA GLY A 53 2.66 25.69 5.36
C GLY A 53 2.39 24.25 5.84
N ALA A 54 2.33 24.05 7.16
CA ALA A 54 2.10 22.73 7.76
C ALA A 54 0.69 22.19 7.46
N ALA A 55 -0.34 23.05 7.49
CA ALA A 55 -1.72 22.66 7.20
C ALA A 55 -1.92 22.25 5.73
N ALA A 56 -1.29 22.95 4.77
CA ALA A 56 -1.35 22.63 3.35
C ALA A 56 -0.54 21.37 2.98
N ALA A 57 0.59 21.13 3.68
CA ALA A 57 1.34 19.89 3.53
C ALA A 57 0.61 18.68 4.13
N ALA A 58 -0.04 18.87 5.29
CA ALA A 58 -0.87 17.86 5.93
C ALA A 58 -2.09 17.49 5.08
N SER A 59 -2.77 18.47 4.47
CA SER A 59 -3.90 18.20 3.57
C SER A 59 -3.49 17.48 2.29
N SER A 60 -2.28 17.74 1.78
CA SER A 60 -1.73 17.06 0.61
C SER A 60 -1.33 15.60 0.87
N CYS A 61 -0.93 15.30 2.11
CA CYS A 61 -0.62 13.94 2.54
C CYS A 61 -1.88 13.15 2.99
N GLN A 62 -3.03 13.82 3.06
CA GLN A 62 -4.29 13.22 3.47
C GLN A 62 -4.78 12.21 2.42
N GLY A 63 -5.33 11.09 2.90
CA GLY A 63 -5.85 10.01 2.04
C GLY A 63 -4.88 8.87 1.75
N GLY A 64 -3.72 8.84 2.41
CA GLY A 64 -2.79 7.70 2.38
C GLY A 64 -2.35 7.30 0.97
N LEU A 65 -2.29 6.00 0.72
CA LEU A 65 -1.99 5.44 -0.61
C LEU A 65 -3.17 5.56 -1.58
N TYR A 66 -4.40 5.64 -1.07
CA TYR A 66 -5.62 5.56 -1.88
C TYR A 66 -5.90 6.84 -2.66
N GLY A 67 -5.83 7.99 -1.98
CA GLY A 67 -6.11 9.30 -2.57
C GLY A 67 -5.01 10.33 -2.38
N GLY A 68 -3.96 9.99 -1.62
CA GLY A 68 -2.91 10.93 -1.24
C GLY A 68 -1.60 10.76 -1.99
N VAL A 69 -0.67 11.66 -1.69
CA VAL A 69 0.68 11.70 -2.26
C VAL A 69 1.49 10.42 -2.01
N ALA A 70 1.22 9.69 -0.94
CA ALA A 70 1.88 8.41 -0.68
C ALA A 70 1.57 7.34 -1.75
N GLY A 71 0.40 7.44 -2.41
CA GLY A 71 0.06 6.60 -3.56
C GLY A 71 0.96 6.89 -4.77
N VAL A 72 1.27 8.17 -5.01
CA VAL A 72 2.21 8.58 -6.07
C VAL A 72 3.62 8.12 -5.76
N ALA A 73 4.06 8.19 -4.49
CA ALA A 73 5.33 7.61 -4.08
C ALA A 73 5.40 6.10 -4.36
N TYR A 74 4.31 5.38 -4.10
CA TYR A 74 4.23 3.95 -4.35
C TYR A 74 4.21 3.62 -5.86
N MET A 75 3.53 4.42 -6.67
CA MET A 75 3.59 4.34 -8.14
C MET A 75 5.04 4.46 -8.63
N LEU A 76 5.78 5.48 -8.17
CA LEU A 76 7.17 5.69 -8.55
C LEU A 76 8.08 4.54 -8.10
N TYR A 77 7.85 3.99 -6.90
CA TYR A 77 8.53 2.78 -6.45
C TYR A 77 8.31 1.63 -7.44
N HIS A 78 7.08 1.33 -7.83
CA HIS A 78 6.80 0.24 -8.78
C HIS A 78 7.44 0.46 -10.15
N VAL A 79 7.36 1.67 -10.69
CA VAL A 79 8.00 2.00 -11.98
C VAL A 79 9.52 1.79 -11.89
N SER A 80 10.14 2.17 -10.77
CA SER A 80 11.58 1.98 -10.56
C SER A 80 12.04 0.51 -10.50
N GLN A 81 11.11 -0.43 -10.24
CA GLN A 81 11.42 -1.86 -10.25
C GLN A 81 11.36 -2.48 -11.64
N SER A 82 10.84 -1.77 -12.65
CA SER A 82 10.74 -2.28 -14.01
C SER A 82 12.07 -2.11 -14.76
N PRO A 83 12.58 -3.17 -15.42
CA PRO A 83 13.79 -3.09 -16.25
C PRO A 83 13.70 -2.02 -17.35
N LEU A 84 12.51 -1.77 -17.89
CA LEU A 84 12.26 -0.76 -18.92
C LEU A 84 12.63 0.66 -18.49
N PHE A 85 12.64 0.92 -17.18
CA PHE A 85 12.93 2.23 -16.61
C PHE A 85 14.24 2.24 -15.82
N ALA A 86 15.13 1.27 -16.05
CA ALA A 86 16.40 1.16 -15.32
C ALA A 86 17.22 2.48 -15.36
N GLY A 87 17.25 3.17 -16.50
CA GLY A 87 17.95 4.45 -16.65
C GLY A 87 17.36 5.60 -15.82
N ALA A 88 16.08 5.53 -15.47
CA ALA A 88 15.38 6.53 -14.66
C ALA A 88 15.13 6.06 -13.21
N ARG A 89 15.49 4.82 -12.86
CA ARG A 89 15.24 4.18 -11.56
C ARG A 89 15.58 5.08 -10.39
N GLU A 90 16.78 5.62 -10.40
CA GLU A 90 17.30 6.45 -9.31
C GLU A 90 16.54 7.79 -9.19
N ARG A 91 16.17 8.41 -10.33
CA ARG A 91 15.32 9.62 -10.35
C ARG A 91 13.96 9.33 -9.72
N TYR A 92 13.33 8.21 -10.08
CA TYR A 92 12.03 7.83 -9.53
C TYR A 92 12.09 7.52 -8.04
N LEU A 93 13.10 6.78 -7.57
CA LEU A 93 13.26 6.49 -6.14
C LEU A 93 13.53 7.76 -5.31
N ARG A 94 14.34 8.71 -5.81
CA ARG A 94 14.54 9.99 -5.11
C ARG A 94 13.26 10.81 -5.03
N SER A 95 12.48 10.87 -6.11
CA SER A 95 11.16 11.51 -6.09
C SER A 95 10.21 10.82 -5.13
N ALA A 96 10.14 9.48 -5.16
CA ALA A 96 9.34 8.69 -4.23
C ALA A 96 9.73 8.96 -2.78
N LYS A 97 11.03 9.05 -2.49
CA LYS A 97 11.54 9.36 -1.16
C LYS A 97 11.07 10.74 -0.69
N ARG A 98 11.21 11.77 -1.53
CA ARG A 98 10.76 13.13 -1.18
C ARG A 98 9.27 13.16 -0.82
N LEU A 99 8.44 12.46 -1.59
CA LEU A 99 7.00 12.36 -1.37
C LEU A 99 6.69 11.62 -0.07
N ILE A 100 7.27 10.43 0.11
CA ILE A 100 6.95 9.60 1.28
C ILE A 100 7.51 10.18 2.59
N ASP A 101 8.64 10.89 2.54
CA ASP A 101 9.16 11.63 3.70
C ASP A 101 8.18 12.72 4.16
N ALA A 102 7.52 13.40 3.22
CA ALA A 102 6.51 14.39 3.56
C ALA A 102 5.29 13.74 4.22
N CYS A 103 4.83 12.62 3.68
CA CYS A 103 3.72 11.86 4.27
C CYS A 103 4.09 11.30 5.65
N ALA A 104 5.28 10.73 5.83
CA ALA A 104 5.73 10.21 7.12
C ALA A 104 5.82 11.30 8.19
N ARG A 105 6.29 12.51 7.83
CA ARG A 105 6.24 13.66 8.75
C ARG A 105 4.80 14.06 9.08
N ALA A 106 3.90 14.06 8.11
CA ALA A 106 2.49 14.38 8.36
C ALA A 106 1.84 13.36 9.32
N GLU A 107 2.18 12.08 9.23
CA GLU A 107 1.74 11.03 10.17
C GLU A 107 2.33 11.18 11.58
N GLU A 108 3.51 11.80 11.72
CA GLU A 108 4.18 12.02 13.00
C GLU A 108 3.68 13.28 13.74
N TRP A 109 3.41 14.34 12.99
CA TRP A 109 3.05 15.66 13.52
C TRP A 109 1.56 15.98 13.44
N GLY A 110 0.80 15.24 12.64
CA GLY A 110 -0.65 15.34 12.56
C GLY A 110 -1.32 14.54 13.67
N GLU A 111 -2.55 14.91 14.01
CA GLU A 111 -3.44 14.06 14.81
C GLU A 111 -3.81 12.85 13.94
N PRO A 112 -3.25 11.65 14.20
CA PRO A 112 -3.55 10.49 13.38
C PRO A 112 -4.98 10.10 13.65
N ASP A 113 -5.81 10.01 12.62
CA ASP A 113 -7.13 9.43 12.75
C ASP A 113 -6.97 7.99 13.28
N ALA A 114 -7.44 7.78 14.51
CA ALA A 114 -7.25 6.54 15.25
C ALA A 114 -7.78 5.33 14.47
N ASP A 115 -8.83 5.55 13.66
CA ASP A 115 -9.51 4.52 12.91
C ASP A 115 -8.77 4.11 11.64
N THR A 116 -7.97 5.02 11.07
CA THR A 116 -7.23 4.77 9.82
C THR A 116 -5.74 4.59 10.04
N ARG A 117 -5.21 4.84 11.24
CA ARG A 117 -3.77 4.77 11.53
C ARG A 117 -3.11 3.45 11.10
N ALA A 118 -3.82 2.33 11.27
CA ALA A 118 -3.31 1.00 10.92
C ALA A 118 -3.69 0.53 9.50
N ALA A 119 -4.40 1.37 8.75
CA ALA A 119 -4.84 1.14 7.40
C ALA A 119 -3.68 1.15 6.40
N PHE A 120 -3.65 0.18 5.48
CA PHE A 120 -2.69 0.21 4.39
C PHE A 120 -3.03 1.25 3.33
N LEU A 121 -4.29 1.34 2.92
CA LEU A 121 -4.67 2.23 1.83
C LEU A 121 -4.93 3.66 2.31
N LEU A 122 -5.51 3.83 3.50
CA LEU A 122 -5.98 5.14 3.95
C LEU A 122 -5.12 5.82 5.00
N GLY A 123 -4.12 5.15 5.59
CA GLY A 123 -3.36 5.74 6.70
C GLY A 123 -1.95 5.23 6.89
N GLY A 124 -1.45 5.41 8.10
CA GLY A 124 -0.02 5.33 8.43
C GLY A 124 0.65 3.99 8.11
N ALA A 125 -0.06 2.85 8.17
CA ALA A 125 0.56 1.56 7.83
C ALA A 125 1.03 1.52 6.37
N GLY A 126 0.28 2.12 5.44
CA GLY A 126 0.70 2.29 4.06
C GLY A 126 1.91 3.19 3.90
N VAL A 127 1.87 4.35 4.57
CA VAL A 127 2.96 5.34 4.52
C VAL A 127 4.27 4.71 5.00
N TYR A 128 4.26 4.05 6.16
CA TYR A 128 5.45 3.40 6.70
C TYR A 128 5.90 2.20 5.88
N ALA A 129 4.98 1.41 5.31
CA ALA A 129 5.34 0.31 4.42
C ALA A 129 6.04 0.83 3.15
N VAL A 130 5.50 1.85 2.48
CA VAL A 130 6.10 2.42 1.27
C VAL A 130 7.43 3.10 1.60
N ALA A 131 7.53 3.82 2.72
CA ALA A 131 8.80 4.42 3.15
C ALA A 131 9.89 3.36 3.33
N THR A 132 9.54 2.22 3.95
CA THR A 132 10.44 1.07 4.12
C THR A 132 10.94 0.56 2.76
N LEU A 133 10.03 0.34 1.80
CA LEU A 133 10.39 -0.16 0.47
C LEU A 133 11.29 0.81 -0.29
N VAL A 134 10.95 2.10 -0.28
CA VAL A 134 11.73 3.14 -0.99
C VAL A 134 13.13 3.27 -0.39
N TYR A 135 13.24 3.29 0.94
CA TYR A 135 14.53 3.41 1.62
C TYR A 135 15.41 2.19 1.36
N HIS A 136 14.82 0.99 1.42
CA HIS A 136 15.51 -0.25 1.12
C HIS A 136 16.00 -0.29 -0.33
N ALA A 137 15.17 0.08 -1.31
CA ALA A 137 15.54 0.11 -2.72
C ALA A 137 16.61 1.17 -3.06
N LEU A 138 16.72 2.22 -2.24
CA LEU A 138 17.82 3.21 -2.29
C LEU A 138 19.09 2.73 -1.58
N GLY A 139 19.10 1.51 -1.00
CA GLY A 139 20.22 0.97 -0.25
C GLY A 139 20.47 1.65 1.09
N ARG A 140 19.51 2.42 1.60
CA ARG A 140 19.67 3.11 2.89
C ARG A 140 19.37 2.15 4.05
N SER A 141 20.23 2.13 5.07
CA SER A 141 20.05 1.28 6.25
C SER A 141 18.95 1.76 7.19
N ASP A 142 18.57 3.03 7.11
CA ASP A 142 17.53 3.64 7.95
C ASP A 142 16.10 3.19 7.58
N TYR A 143 15.92 2.32 6.58
CA TYR A 143 14.64 1.66 6.28
C TYR A 143 14.07 0.89 7.48
N VAL A 144 14.91 0.51 8.45
CA VAL A 144 14.49 -0.12 9.70
C VAL A 144 13.61 0.78 10.57
N GLN A 145 13.75 2.11 10.45
CA GLN A 145 12.95 3.08 11.21
C GLN A 145 11.47 3.06 10.80
N PRO A 146 11.09 3.30 9.53
CA PRO A 146 9.71 3.16 9.10
C PRO A 146 9.18 1.73 9.28
N LEU A 147 10.03 0.70 9.12
CA LEU A 147 9.62 -0.69 9.40
C LEU A 147 9.25 -0.90 10.87
N GLY A 148 10.00 -0.30 11.80
CA GLY A 148 9.69 -0.32 13.23
C GLY A 148 8.35 0.36 13.53
N LYS A 149 8.10 1.53 12.92
CA LYS A 149 6.82 2.24 13.04
C LYS A 149 5.65 1.41 12.49
N PHE A 150 5.82 0.80 11.33
CA PHE A 150 4.85 -0.12 10.76
C PHE A 150 4.53 -1.30 11.70
N ARG A 151 5.54 -1.89 12.36
CA ARG A 151 5.34 -2.98 13.32
C ARG A 151 4.60 -2.55 14.56
N ALA A 152 4.87 -1.35 15.07
CA ALA A 152 4.18 -0.81 16.23
C ALA A 152 2.66 -0.72 15.99
N LEU A 153 2.23 -0.51 14.74
CA LEU A 153 0.81 -0.50 14.36
C LEU A 153 0.10 -1.85 14.52
N CYS A 154 0.82 -2.96 14.66
CA CYS A 154 0.21 -4.26 14.97
C CYS A 154 -0.62 -4.20 16.26
N ALA A 155 -0.15 -3.47 17.28
CA ALA A 155 -0.84 -3.36 18.56
C ALA A 155 -2.22 -2.70 18.40
N VAL A 156 -2.39 -1.85 17.37
CA VAL A 156 -3.65 -1.17 17.05
C VAL A 156 -4.67 -2.14 16.46
N CYS A 157 -4.23 -3.05 15.59
CA CYS A 157 -5.10 -4.02 14.94
C CYS A 157 -5.40 -5.27 15.79
N ALA A 158 -4.68 -5.46 16.90
CA ALA A 158 -4.74 -6.66 17.72
C ALA A 158 -6.10 -6.88 18.41
N PRO A 159 -6.78 -5.85 18.98
CA PRO A 159 -8.10 -6.02 19.57
C PRO A 159 -9.14 -6.47 18.54
N VAL A 160 -10.03 -7.39 18.92
CA VAL A 160 -11.04 -7.98 18.01
C VAL A 160 -11.93 -6.90 17.39
N SER A 161 -12.31 -5.89 18.17
CA SER A 161 -13.16 -4.76 17.79
C SER A 161 -12.39 -3.43 17.92
N PHE A 162 -11.27 -3.28 17.22
CA PHE A 162 -10.51 -2.03 17.26
C PHE A 162 -11.15 -0.89 16.45
N LEU A 163 -12.13 -1.21 15.59
CA LEU A 163 -13.00 -0.26 14.88
C LEU A 163 -14.47 -0.57 15.15
N GLU A 164 -15.28 0.47 15.36
CA GLU A 164 -16.73 0.36 15.56
C GLU A 164 -17.46 -0.17 14.31
N CYS A 165 -16.97 0.19 13.12
CA CYS A 165 -17.63 -0.12 11.85
C CYS A 165 -17.24 -1.48 11.22
N GLY A 166 -16.32 -2.22 11.85
CA GLY A 166 -15.81 -3.50 11.36
C GLY A 166 -14.29 -3.50 11.22
N SER A 167 -13.62 -4.40 11.94
CA SER A 167 -12.15 -4.41 12.10
C SER A 167 -11.39 -5.29 11.09
N ASP A 168 -12.05 -5.93 10.13
CA ASP A 168 -11.43 -6.97 9.27
C ASP A 168 -11.38 -6.60 7.78
N GLU A 169 -11.75 -5.39 7.38
CA GLU A 169 -11.78 -5.01 5.96
C GLU A 169 -10.43 -4.46 5.44
N LEU A 170 -10.34 -4.19 4.13
CA LEU A 170 -9.08 -3.88 3.44
C LEU A 170 -8.66 -2.41 3.57
N PHE A 171 -9.60 -1.47 3.66
CA PHE A 171 -9.31 -0.04 3.55
C PHE A 171 -8.79 0.56 4.85
N VAL A 172 -9.27 0.10 5.99
CA VAL A 172 -9.05 0.56 7.36
C VAL A 172 -8.74 -0.56 8.37
N GLY A 173 -9.15 -1.79 8.06
CA GLY A 173 -9.12 -2.94 8.96
C GLY A 173 -7.84 -3.76 8.95
N ARG A 174 -7.87 -4.86 9.71
CA ARG A 174 -6.80 -5.87 9.79
C ARG A 174 -6.37 -6.37 8.43
N ALA A 175 -7.29 -6.61 7.50
CA ALA A 175 -6.91 -7.14 6.19
C ALA A 175 -6.04 -6.15 5.40
N GLY A 176 -6.28 -4.84 5.56
CA GLY A 176 -5.39 -3.79 5.07
C GLY A 176 -3.98 -3.93 5.65
N TYR A 177 -3.86 -3.94 6.98
CA TYR A 177 -2.58 -4.11 7.67
C TYR A 177 -1.82 -5.37 7.24
N LEU A 178 -2.53 -6.51 7.13
CA LEU A 178 -1.98 -7.78 6.66
C LEU A 178 -1.48 -7.69 5.22
N CYS A 179 -2.23 -7.03 4.34
CA CYS A 179 -1.82 -6.79 2.96
C CYS A 179 -0.48 -6.05 2.92
N ALA A 180 -0.33 -4.98 3.71
CA ALA A 180 0.93 -4.24 3.82
C ALA A 180 2.09 -5.13 4.29
N ALA A 181 1.87 -5.94 5.33
CA ALA A 181 2.87 -6.86 5.87
C ALA A 181 3.32 -7.89 4.83
N LEU A 182 2.38 -8.41 4.03
CA LEU A 182 2.67 -9.34 2.95
C LEU A 182 3.45 -8.70 1.81
N VAL A 183 3.09 -7.48 1.41
CA VAL A 183 3.84 -6.71 0.41
C VAL A 183 5.28 -6.50 0.87
N LEU A 184 5.48 -6.08 2.13
CA LEU A 184 6.81 -5.93 2.72
C LEU A 184 7.60 -7.25 2.72
N LYS A 185 6.97 -8.35 3.14
CA LYS A 185 7.59 -9.68 3.15
C LYS A 185 8.04 -10.10 1.76
N GLN A 186 7.18 -9.96 0.76
CA GLN A 186 7.48 -10.35 -0.61
C GLN A 186 8.60 -9.49 -1.21
N LYS A 187 8.51 -8.16 -1.09
CA LYS A 187 9.45 -7.25 -1.75
C LYS A 187 10.82 -7.24 -1.10
N LEU A 188 10.91 -7.22 0.23
CA LEU A 188 12.19 -7.30 0.93
C LEU A 188 12.86 -8.67 0.70
N ALA A 189 12.10 -9.76 0.67
CA ALA A 189 12.67 -11.08 0.36
C ALA A 189 13.13 -11.21 -1.10
N GLN A 190 12.40 -10.62 -2.06
CA GLN A 190 12.80 -10.60 -3.47
C GLN A 190 14.08 -9.79 -3.68
N GLU A 191 14.20 -8.62 -3.06
CA GLU A 191 15.40 -7.77 -3.18
C GLU A 191 16.61 -8.42 -2.48
N VAL A 192 16.41 -9.14 -1.37
CA VAL A 192 17.47 -9.93 -0.71
C VAL A 192 17.94 -11.12 -1.56
N ARG A 193 17.05 -11.75 -2.37
CA ARG A 193 17.47 -12.82 -3.29
C ARG A 193 18.29 -12.30 -4.47
N GLY A 194 18.11 -11.04 -4.85
CA GLY A 194 18.90 -10.37 -5.90
C GLY A 194 20.25 -9.81 -5.43
N SER A 195 20.50 -9.76 -4.11
CA SER A 195 21.72 -9.22 -3.51
C SER A 195 22.34 -10.24 -2.54
N PRO A 196 23.46 -10.91 -2.90
CA PRO A 196 24.06 -11.90 -2.01
C PRO A 196 24.60 -11.21 -0.75
N GLY A 197 23.94 -11.41 0.41
CA GLY A 197 24.56 -11.12 1.71
C GLY A 197 23.71 -10.55 2.85
N ARG A 198 22.39 -10.37 2.75
CA ARG A 198 21.60 -9.79 3.87
C ARG A 198 20.26 -10.50 4.12
N GLY A 199 20.31 -11.69 4.69
CA GLY A 199 19.12 -12.43 5.14
C GLY A 199 18.77 -12.13 6.59
N GLY A 200 17.56 -11.63 6.83
CA GLY A 200 16.88 -11.75 8.13
C GLY A 200 16.44 -10.44 8.75
N ALA A 201 15.18 -10.03 8.51
CA ALA A 201 14.60 -8.91 9.24
C ALA A 201 13.06 -8.92 9.29
N LEU A 202 12.37 -10.07 9.34
CA LEU A 202 10.91 -10.10 9.54
C LEU A 202 10.54 -11.10 10.64
N ALA A 203 10.54 -10.63 11.89
CA ALA A 203 9.88 -11.33 13.00
C ALA A 203 8.37 -11.03 12.97
N ALA A 204 7.56 -12.04 13.26
CA ALA A 204 6.12 -12.02 13.10
C ALA A 204 5.39 -11.27 14.22
N CYS A 205 4.29 -10.61 13.84
CA CYS A 205 3.36 -9.91 14.72
C CYS A 205 2.37 -10.89 15.38
N PRO A 206 2.14 -10.89 16.71
CA PRO A 206 1.22 -11.81 17.39
C PRO A 206 -0.25 -11.73 16.92
N ALA A 207 -0.69 -10.58 16.39
CA ALA A 207 -2.02 -10.42 15.79
C ALA A 207 -2.23 -11.27 14.51
N LEU A 208 -1.18 -11.93 14.02
CA LEU A 208 -1.18 -12.83 12.86
C LEU A 208 -1.62 -14.26 13.21
N SER A 209 -1.74 -14.63 14.50
CA SER A 209 -2.06 -16.00 14.89
C SER A 209 -3.54 -16.34 14.61
N PRO A 210 -3.85 -17.37 13.78
CA PRO A 210 -5.22 -17.83 13.54
C PRO A 210 -5.90 -18.38 14.82
N ASN A 211 -5.09 -18.79 15.80
CA ASN A 211 -5.54 -19.54 16.97
C ASN A 211 -6.33 -18.71 18.00
N SER A 212 -6.27 -17.38 17.95
CA SER A 212 -7.11 -16.54 18.81
C SER A 212 -8.58 -16.56 18.41
N ARG A 213 -8.92 -16.99 17.17
CA ARG A 213 -10.31 -17.00 16.66
C ARG A 213 -10.94 -18.38 16.57
N LEU A 214 -10.15 -19.46 16.51
CA LEU A 214 -10.68 -20.83 16.41
C LEU A 214 -11.26 -21.35 17.73
N ARG A 215 -10.88 -20.77 18.88
CA ARG A 215 -11.27 -21.31 20.19
C ARG A 215 -12.70 -20.95 20.62
N GLU A 216 -13.32 -19.94 20.01
CA GLU A 216 -14.69 -19.49 20.31
C GLU A 216 -15.74 -19.87 19.25
N GLN A 217 -15.34 -20.45 18.11
CA GLN A 217 -16.25 -20.65 16.97
C GLN A 217 -16.48 -22.14 16.66
N ARG A 218 -17.45 -22.74 17.37
CA ARG A 218 -18.14 -23.96 16.95
C ARG A 218 -19.59 -23.64 16.59
N THR A 219 -19.81 -22.97 15.47
CA THR A 219 -21.14 -22.85 14.82
C THR A 219 -21.02 -23.01 13.30
N PRO A 220 -22.05 -23.53 12.62
CA PRO A 220 -21.91 -24.15 11.28
C PRO A 220 -21.77 -23.18 10.11
N ALA A 221 -21.65 -21.87 10.37
CA ALA A 221 -21.53 -20.85 9.34
C ALA A 221 -20.46 -19.82 9.73
N PRO A 222 -19.33 -19.72 8.99
CA PRO A 222 -18.34 -18.68 9.24
C PRO A 222 -19.00 -17.32 8.96
N ARG A 223 -18.99 -16.41 9.95
CA ARG A 223 -19.63 -15.09 9.83
C ARG A 223 -19.09 -14.34 8.62
N THR A 224 -20.00 -13.87 7.77
CA THR A 224 -19.74 -12.93 6.68
C THR A 224 -19.14 -11.64 7.25
N PRO A 225 -18.05 -11.08 6.68
CA PRO A 225 -17.56 -9.77 7.09
C PRO A 225 -18.65 -8.71 6.88
N CYS A 226 -18.91 -7.93 7.92
CA CYS A 226 -19.88 -6.84 7.90
C CYS A 226 -19.14 -5.50 8.00
N TYR A 227 -19.56 -4.53 7.18
CA TYR A 227 -19.16 -3.14 7.27
C TYR A 227 -20.43 -2.30 7.45
N SER A 228 -20.45 -1.42 8.46
CA SER A 228 -21.61 -0.57 8.77
C SER A 228 -22.96 -1.32 8.80
N GLY A 229 -22.99 -2.52 9.39
CA GLY A 229 -24.20 -3.35 9.50
C GLY A 229 -24.60 -4.14 8.25
N ALA A 230 -23.88 -4.03 7.13
CA ALA A 230 -24.17 -4.77 5.90
C ALA A 230 -23.11 -5.84 5.62
N ALA A 231 -23.54 -7.06 5.26
CA ALA A 231 -22.65 -8.09 4.73
C ALA A 231 -22.15 -7.66 3.35
N VAL A 232 -20.83 -7.64 3.15
CA VAL A 232 -20.22 -7.20 1.89
C VAL A 232 -19.45 -8.36 1.25
N SER A 233 -19.60 -8.53 -0.07
CA SER A 233 -18.96 -9.59 -0.87
C SER A 233 -17.74 -9.05 -1.67
N SER A 234 -17.57 -7.74 -1.75
CA SER A 234 -16.57 -7.08 -2.60
C SER A 234 -15.13 -7.27 -2.14
N VAL A 235 -14.18 -7.25 -3.08
CA VAL A 235 -12.73 -7.35 -2.82
C VAL A 235 -12.21 -6.18 -1.96
N CYS A 236 -12.97 -5.11 -1.85
CA CYS A 236 -12.60 -3.95 -1.07
C CYS A 236 -13.09 -4.03 0.38
N ARG A 237 -14.23 -4.68 0.63
CA ARG A 237 -14.97 -4.55 1.90
C ARG A 237 -15.53 -5.87 2.43
N GLY A 238 -15.24 -6.99 1.77
CA GLY A 238 -15.93 -8.27 1.95
C GLY A 238 -15.03 -9.52 1.95
N SER A 239 -15.66 -10.69 2.01
CA SER A 239 -15.02 -12.01 2.19
C SER A 239 -13.97 -12.37 1.14
N SER A 240 -14.03 -11.77 -0.04
CA SER A 240 -13.12 -12.06 -1.17
C SER A 240 -11.69 -11.60 -0.93
N VAL A 241 -11.44 -10.68 0.03
CA VAL A 241 -10.08 -10.34 0.48
C VAL A 241 -9.40 -11.54 1.14
N PHE A 242 -10.11 -12.21 2.05
CA PHE A 242 -9.59 -13.36 2.79
C PHE A 242 -9.48 -14.61 1.91
N VAL A 243 -10.35 -14.77 0.91
CA VAL A 243 -10.29 -15.89 -0.05
C VAL A 243 -9.11 -15.75 -1.03
N ARG A 244 -8.66 -14.51 -1.33
CA ARG A 244 -7.48 -14.26 -2.19
C ARG A 244 -6.14 -14.35 -1.45
N LEU A 245 -6.15 -14.37 -0.12
CA LEU A 245 -4.96 -14.61 0.71
C LEU A 245 -4.81 -16.13 0.89
N PRO A 246 -3.80 -16.79 0.28
CA PRO A 246 -3.69 -18.24 0.37
C PRO A 246 -3.58 -18.72 1.82
N PRO A 247 -4.23 -19.84 2.20
CA PRO A 247 -4.18 -20.41 3.55
C PRO A 247 -2.76 -20.69 4.06
N SER A 248 -1.84 -21.02 3.15
CA SER A 248 -0.43 -21.28 3.44
C SER A 248 0.37 -20.04 3.89
N LEU A 249 -0.16 -18.83 3.66
CA LEU A 249 0.43 -17.60 4.20
C LEU A 249 0.17 -17.44 5.71
N PHE A 250 -0.96 -17.94 6.21
CA PHE A 250 -1.31 -17.86 7.63
C PHE A 250 -0.61 -18.94 8.48
N GLN A 251 -0.08 -19.99 7.85
CA GLN A 251 0.66 -21.07 8.52
C GLN A 251 2.18 -20.81 8.61
N SER A 252 2.69 -19.77 7.93
CA SER A 252 4.12 -19.41 7.86
C SER A 252 4.39 -17.95 8.29
N LEU A 253 3.46 -17.38 9.04
CA LEU A 253 3.55 -16.08 9.73
C LEU A 253 3.57 -16.33 11.23
#